data_AF-A0A958E014-F1
#
_entry.id   AF-A0A958E014-F1
#
_cell.length_a   1.000
_cell.length_b   1.000
_cell.length_c   1.000
_cell.angle_alpha   90.00
_cell.angle_beta   90.00
_cell.angle_gamma   90.00
#
_symmetry.space_group_name_H-M   'P 1'
#
loop_
_entity.id
_entity.type
_entity.pdbx_description
1 polymer ?
#
loop_
_entity_poly.entity_id
_entity_poly.type
_entity_poly.pdbx_seq_one_letter_code
_entity_poly.pdbx_strand_id
1 'polypeptide(L)'
;MRKTIGITLIALLLWGCGKYKHLKPNPEIVPRESGYTEIIDKDKPFELKQNKRYFMTFPAPASSDYYLVVQLSNGTQLSSYLTQQFDKKPDTQDPVIKNDSKSPNVAAYPVEASATPYTWVIDRVDAKTFLNMEYRYVPRWRYQFETKYASFQTILAKNKADRQRLQGLGTTVSISTIDFAGELSELDRKTETLKKLQAIVLETESIFPGAIKGSDDRAYLDYLGIKREVDDELRFQDDYRIALKALQITRDGRLDNELFIRNLPEIMRFFENENRYPENVRREVADAVANRLSEIVPYYESQVQRKRDLSKIDFPANAAKNLYDRTNQRPDQRFSDFTRFVDAFNRDLDNLQSSRKKVDDLRAQLKRESWPSASFYSRMRGDVNRLQSSLPTFSRSDYGKYTNYSIVSRLENEVRGLSTQVNDMARGLGVAESLAGEINMLKDSGNYRGIIRLLKQHSDIAFLRDQY
;
A
#
# COMPACT_ATOMS: atom_id res chain seq x y z
N MET A 1 88.25 27.11 79.76
CA MET A 1 87.18 26.08 79.71
C MET A 1 87.50 25.15 78.54
N ARG A 2 88.23 24.05 78.81
CA ARG A 2 87.79 22.63 78.80
C ARG A 2 87.50 22.12 77.36
N LYS A 3 88.48 21.52 76.66
CA LYS A 3 89.05 20.13 76.71
C LYS A 3 88.45 19.30 75.54
N THR A 4 89.17 19.01 74.45
CA THR A 4 90.00 17.79 74.14
C THR A 4 89.38 16.43 74.49
N ILE A 5 89.66 15.42 73.64
CA ILE A 5 89.41 13.94 73.71
C ILE A 5 88.19 13.50 72.84
N GLY A 6 88.22 12.53 71.93
CA GLY A 6 89.23 11.57 71.45
C GLY A 6 88.54 10.60 70.47
N ILE A 7 89.06 10.42 69.26
CA ILE A 7 89.62 9.16 68.71
C ILE A 7 89.58 8.00 69.72
N THR A 8 88.57 7.12 69.66
CA THR A 8 88.68 5.65 69.93
C THR A 8 87.36 4.93 69.69
N LEU A 9 87.07 4.52 68.44
CA LEU A 9 86.50 3.18 68.15
C LEU A 9 86.56 2.85 66.63
N ILE A 10 87.76 3.01 66.06
CA ILE A 10 88.25 2.00 65.12
C ILE A 10 88.50 0.75 65.98
N ALA A 11 88.17 -0.44 65.47
CA ALA A 11 88.39 -1.75 66.09
C ALA A 11 87.21 -2.36 66.88
N LEU A 12 86.05 -2.46 66.23
CA LEU A 12 85.35 -3.74 66.21
C LEU A 12 84.74 -3.95 64.82
N LEU A 13 85.33 -4.91 64.11
CA LEU A 13 84.75 -5.64 62.99
C LEU A 13 84.95 -5.03 61.58
N LEU A 14 86.21 -4.68 61.29
CA LEU A 14 86.85 -5.36 60.17
C LEU A 14 86.72 -6.87 60.42
N TRP A 15 85.95 -7.58 59.60
CA TRP A 15 86.20 -8.96 59.15
C TRP A 15 85.09 -9.34 58.17
N GLY A 16 85.42 -9.41 56.88
CA GLY A 16 84.46 -9.87 55.87
C GLY A 16 84.79 -9.49 54.44
N CYS A 17 85.97 -9.90 53.98
CA CYS A 17 86.29 -10.33 52.62
C CYS A 17 85.46 -9.82 51.41
N GLY A 18 86.18 -9.23 50.44
CA GLY A 18 86.00 -9.64 49.04
C GLY A 18 85.62 -8.53 48.06
N LYS A 19 86.51 -8.31 47.08
CA LYS A 19 86.15 -7.71 45.79
C LYS A 19 84.94 -8.46 45.21
N TYR A 20 83.81 -7.78 45.03
CA TYR A 20 82.81 -8.19 44.06
C TYR A 20 82.49 -7.06 43.09
N LYS A 21 82.93 -7.30 41.86
CA LYS A 21 82.45 -6.76 40.60
C LYS A 21 80.95 -6.46 40.72
N HIS A 22 80.53 -5.19 40.61
CA HIS A 22 79.11 -4.89 40.41
C HIS A 22 78.67 -5.56 39.11
N LEU A 23 77.96 -6.67 39.25
CA LEU A 23 77.22 -7.31 38.18
C LEU A 23 76.23 -6.29 37.65
N LYS A 24 76.37 -5.92 36.37
CA LYS A 24 75.27 -5.32 35.62
C LYS A 24 74.06 -6.25 35.80
N PRO A 25 72.86 -5.74 36.15
CA PRO A 25 71.67 -6.54 35.96
C PRO A 25 71.56 -6.82 34.47
N ASN A 26 71.62 -8.09 34.12
CA ASN A 26 71.18 -8.62 32.84
C ASN A 26 69.89 -9.38 33.18
N PRO A 27 68.73 -9.05 32.61
CA PRO A 27 68.52 -8.14 31.48
C PRO A 27 68.50 -6.65 31.87
N GLU A 28 68.81 -5.81 30.89
CA GLU A 28 68.56 -4.37 30.91
C GLU A 28 67.13 -4.06 31.39
N ILE A 29 66.97 -2.94 32.10
CA ILE A 29 65.67 -2.31 32.28
C ILE A 29 65.23 -1.88 30.87
N VAL A 30 64.50 -2.76 30.17
CA VAL A 30 63.78 -2.40 28.96
C VAL A 30 62.74 -1.36 29.40
N PRO A 31 62.73 -0.15 28.84
CA PRO A 31 61.59 0.72 29.03
C PRO A 31 60.36 -0.07 28.58
N ARG A 32 59.33 -0.17 29.44
CA ARG A 32 57.99 -0.55 28.99
C ARG A 32 57.49 0.55 28.05
N GLU A 33 58.00 0.59 26.82
CA GLU A 33 57.34 1.27 25.73
C GLU A 33 56.03 0.51 25.52
N SER A 34 54.92 1.09 25.96
CA SER A 34 53.57 0.70 25.53
C SER A 34 53.64 0.46 24.02
N GLY A 35 53.34 -0.75 23.54
CA GLY A 35 53.68 -1.23 22.18
C GLY A 35 53.11 -0.45 20.98
N TYR A 36 52.52 0.72 21.20
CA TYR A 36 52.04 1.67 20.21
C TYR A 36 52.88 2.96 20.22
N THR A 37 53.24 3.43 19.04
CA THR A 37 53.92 4.73 18.83
C THR A 37 52.90 5.81 18.49
N GLU A 38 52.91 6.93 19.22
CA GLU A 38 52.05 8.07 18.90
C GLU A 38 52.50 8.75 17.61
N ILE A 39 51.56 8.96 16.70
CA ILE A 39 51.75 9.77 15.50
C ILE A 39 51.48 11.21 15.91
N ILE A 40 52.58 11.95 16.10
CA ILE A 40 52.51 13.38 16.38
C ILE A 40 52.52 14.10 15.04
N ASP A 41 51.47 14.90 14.80
CA ASP A 41 51.40 15.77 13.63
C ASP A 41 52.56 16.78 13.65
N LYS A 42 53.47 16.65 12.69
CA LYS A 42 54.68 17.48 12.52
C LYS A 42 54.86 17.72 11.03
N ASP A 43 55.52 18.82 10.65
CA ASP A 43 55.77 19.22 9.25
C ASP A 43 56.59 18.22 8.38
N LYS A 44 56.89 17.02 8.89
CA LYS A 44 57.67 15.99 8.18
C LYS A 44 56.80 14.77 7.89
N PRO A 45 56.96 14.12 6.72
CA PRO A 45 56.27 12.88 6.41
C PRO A 45 56.56 11.82 7.49
N PHE A 46 55.51 11.24 8.06
CA PHE A 46 55.65 10.22 9.10
C PHE A 46 55.82 8.83 8.46
N GLU A 47 56.93 8.17 8.76
CA GLU A 47 57.24 6.84 8.22
C GLU A 47 56.63 5.74 9.09
N LEU A 48 55.73 4.94 8.51
CA LEU A 48 55.15 3.75 9.12
C LEU A 48 56.03 2.54 8.82
N LYS A 49 56.55 1.92 9.88
CA LYS A 49 57.39 0.72 9.80
C LYS A 49 56.49 -0.51 9.82
N GLN A 50 56.88 -1.51 9.02
CA GLN A 50 56.20 -2.79 8.97
C GLN A 50 56.12 -3.44 10.36
N ASN A 51 54.97 -4.06 10.68
CA ASN A 51 54.70 -4.75 11.94
C ASN A 51 54.81 -3.86 13.21
N LYS A 52 54.81 -2.54 13.08
CA LYS A 52 54.70 -1.61 14.20
C LYS A 52 53.27 -1.12 14.35
N ARG A 53 52.90 -0.79 15.59
CA ARG A 53 51.58 -0.27 15.93
C ARG A 53 51.67 1.22 16.23
N TYR A 54 50.65 1.95 15.84
CA TYR A 54 50.63 3.40 15.94
C TYR A 54 49.27 3.89 16.45
N PHE A 55 49.22 5.11 16.98
CA PHE A 55 47.94 5.75 17.29
C PHE A 55 47.99 7.26 17.07
N MET A 56 46.85 7.87 16.78
CA MET A 56 46.64 9.32 16.70
C MET A 56 45.37 9.69 17.43
N THR A 57 45.38 10.84 18.11
CA THR A 57 44.24 11.33 18.88
C THR A 57 43.56 12.49 18.16
N PHE A 58 42.24 12.47 18.06
CA PHE A 58 41.40 13.51 17.47
C PHE A 58 40.49 14.14 18.53
N PRO A 59 40.35 15.48 18.56
CA PRO A 59 39.47 16.15 19.51
C PRO A 59 38.01 15.78 19.21
N ALA A 60 37.16 15.60 20.22
CA ALA A 60 35.74 15.33 19.99
C ALA A 60 35.02 16.48 19.25
N PRO A 61 34.02 16.19 18.41
CA PRO A 61 33.23 17.23 17.74
C PRO A 61 32.35 17.99 18.73
N ALA A 62 31.94 19.20 18.35
CA ALA A 62 31.07 20.04 19.17
C ALA A 62 29.62 19.53 19.27
N SER A 63 29.18 18.64 18.37
CA SER A 63 27.83 18.07 18.39
C SER A 63 27.82 16.57 18.03
N SER A 64 26.71 15.90 18.35
CA SER A 64 26.56 14.44 18.25
C SER A 64 26.34 13.88 16.84
N ASP A 65 26.18 14.74 15.83
CA ASP A 65 25.70 14.34 14.49
C ASP A 65 26.79 14.41 13.42
N TYR A 66 28.00 13.98 13.76
CA TYR A 66 29.16 14.01 12.86
C TYR A 66 29.73 12.62 12.55
N TYR A 67 30.41 12.55 11.41
CA TYR A 67 31.42 11.55 11.10
C TYR A 67 32.80 12.17 11.25
N LEU A 68 33.73 11.43 11.86
CA LEU A 68 35.16 11.62 11.65
C LEU A 68 35.53 10.86 10.38
N VAL A 69 35.86 11.60 9.32
CA VAL A 69 36.28 11.02 8.05
C VAL A 69 37.79 11.12 7.96
N VAL A 70 38.45 9.97 7.83
CA VAL A 70 39.90 9.82 7.65
C VAL A 70 40.16 9.30 6.25
N GLN A 71 40.85 10.08 5.42
CA GLN A 71 41.23 9.73 4.07
C GLN A 71 42.71 9.33 4.04
N LEU A 72 43.01 8.16 3.47
CA LEU A 72 44.33 7.53 3.48
C LEU A 72 44.77 7.25 2.05
N SER A 73 46.01 7.55 1.70
CA SER A 73 46.55 7.17 0.39
C SER A 73 46.78 5.65 0.25
N ASN A 74 47.09 4.99 1.37
CA ASN A 74 47.51 3.58 1.42
C ASN A 74 46.66 2.75 2.40
N GLY A 75 45.33 2.97 2.43
CA GLY A 75 44.46 2.37 3.44
C GLY A 75 44.45 0.83 3.43
N THR A 76 44.65 0.21 2.27
CA THR A 76 44.75 -1.26 2.14
C THR A 76 45.97 -1.89 2.83
N GLN A 77 46.99 -1.10 3.16
CA GLN A 77 48.21 -1.56 3.82
C GLN A 77 48.12 -1.48 5.35
N LEU A 78 47.00 -0.98 5.88
CA LEU A 78 46.81 -0.64 7.29
C LEU A 78 45.61 -1.39 7.87
N SER A 79 45.83 -2.12 8.96
CA SER A 79 44.74 -2.57 9.83
C SER A 79 44.52 -1.52 10.90
N SER A 80 43.40 -0.79 10.84
CA SER A 80 43.13 0.31 11.75
C SER A 80 41.67 0.37 12.23
N TYR A 81 41.46 0.99 13.40
CA TYR A 81 40.14 1.20 14.00
C TYR A 81 40.10 2.49 14.81
N LEU A 82 38.90 2.94 15.18
CA LEU A 82 38.68 4.09 16.06
C LEU A 82 38.09 3.63 17.39
N THR A 83 38.52 4.23 18.50
CA THR A 83 37.98 3.99 19.85
C THR A 83 37.92 5.30 20.66
N GLN A 84 37.03 5.37 21.65
CA GLN A 84 37.06 6.42 22.70
C GLN A 84 37.84 5.98 23.95
N GLN A 85 38.06 4.69 24.12
CA GLN A 85 38.78 4.10 25.25
C GLN A 85 39.98 3.37 24.69
N PHE A 86 41.17 3.93 24.91
CA PHE A 86 42.41 3.38 24.41
C PHE A 86 43.36 3.11 25.58
N ASP A 87 43.43 1.86 26.00
CA ASP A 87 44.18 1.45 27.20
C ASP A 87 45.68 1.21 26.93
N LYS A 88 46.15 1.43 25.69
CA LYS A 88 47.55 1.27 25.22
C LYS A 88 48.16 -0.11 25.48
N LYS A 89 47.34 -1.09 25.90
CA LYS A 89 47.74 -2.46 26.23
C LYS A 89 47.59 -3.35 24.99
N PRO A 90 48.65 -4.05 24.55
CA PRO A 90 48.64 -4.83 23.31
C PRO A 90 47.58 -5.93 23.22
N ASP A 91 47.12 -6.44 24.37
CA ASP A 91 46.26 -7.63 24.50
C ASP A 91 44.83 -7.30 24.98
N THR A 92 44.49 -6.01 25.10
CA THR A 92 43.15 -5.57 25.51
C THR A 92 42.35 -5.20 24.26
N GLN A 93 41.16 -5.78 24.08
CA GLN A 93 40.25 -5.34 23.01
C GLN A 93 39.56 -4.07 23.44
N ASP A 94 39.98 -2.96 22.84
CA ASP A 94 39.32 -1.67 23.00
C ASP A 94 37.95 -1.70 22.29
N PRO A 95 36.92 -1.00 22.79
CA PRO A 95 35.64 -0.87 22.11
C PRO A 95 35.80 -0.20 20.74
N VAL A 96 35.59 -0.96 19.67
CA VAL A 96 35.76 -0.46 18.30
C VAL A 96 34.51 0.27 17.82
N ILE A 97 34.70 1.49 17.38
CA ILE A 97 33.71 2.24 16.60
C ILE A 97 33.75 1.73 15.17
N LYS A 98 32.58 1.28 14.69
CA LYS A 98 32.44 0.73 13.35
C LYS A 98 32.79 1.76 12.28
N ASN A 99 33.57 1.34 11.28
CA ASN A 99 33.77 2.09 10.04
C ASN A 99 32.57 1.88 9.10
N ASP A 100 31.87 2.96 8.75
CA ASP A 100 30.72 2.93 7.84
C ASP A 100 31.11 3.12 6.36
N SER A 101 32.36 3.49 6.08
CA SER A 101 32.85 3.62 4.71
C SER A 101 33.06 2.26 4.04
N LYS A 102 32.72 2.18 2.76
CA LYS A 102 33.00 1.02 1.90
C LYS A 102 34.28 1.19 1.06
N SER A 103 34.91 2.36 1.10
CA SER A 103 36.14 2.63 0.36
C SER A 103 37.34 2.16 1.18
N PRO A 104 38.29 1.41 0.61
CA PRO A 104 39.48 0.96 1.33
C PRO A 104 40.41 2.10 1.75
N ASN A 105 40.26 3.28 1.16
CA ASN A 105 41.09 4.47 1.39
C ASN A 105 40.37 5.58 2.17
N VAL A 106 39.14 5.32 2.63
CA VAL A 106 38.39 6.26 3.46
C VAL A 106 37.82 5.48 4.63
N ALA A 107 38.04 5.95 5.85
CA ALA A 107 37.34 5.49 7.02
C ALA A 107 36.37 6.59 7.49
N ALA A 108 35.13 6.23 7.79
CA ALA A 108 34.12 7.15 8.29
C ALA A 108 33.52 6.57 9.56
N TYR A 109 33.82 7.21 10.69
CA TYR A 109 33.42 6.73 12.01
C TYR A 109 32.35 7.64 12.60
N PRO A 110 31.17 7.12 12.98
CA PRO A 110 30.16 7.93 13.64
C PRO A 110 30.70 8.36 15.00
N VAL A 111 30.71 9.66 15.24
CA VAL A 111 31.24 10.28 16.46
C VAL A 111 30.17 11.14 17.12
N GLU A 112 30.28 11.30 18.41
CA GLU A 112 29.37 12.04 19.28
C GLU A 112 30.12 13.15 20.00
N ALA A 113 29.39 14.15 20.51
CA ALA A 113 29.98 15.13 21.39
C ALA A 113 30.43 14.44 22.69
N SER A 114 31.70 14.60 23.06
CA SER A 114 32.27 13.99 24.26
C SER A 114 33.33 14.90 24.87
N ALA A 115 33.55 14.75 26.18
CA ALA A 115 34.71 15.35 26.84
C ALA A 115 36.02 14.60 26.53
N THR A 116 35.93 13.33 26.11
CA THR A 116 37.08 12.50 25.76
C THR A 116 37.36 12.54 24.26
N PRO A 117 38.64 12.65 23.85
CA PRO A 117 39.01 12.58 22.44
C PRO A 117 38.84 11.16 21.89
N TYR A 118 38.82 11.05 20.56
CA TYR A 118 38.83 9.78 19.85
C TYR A 118 40.24 9.39 19.47
N THR A 119 40.58 8.11 19.60
CA THR A 119 41.89 7.58 19.21
C THR A 119 41.74 6.68 17.99
N TRP A 120 42.42 7.02 16.91
CA TRP A 120 42.59 6.15 15.75
C TRP A 120 43.86 5.33 15.91
N VAL A 121 43.68 4.02 15.87
CA VAL A 121 44.71 3.03 16.17
C VAL A 121 45.05 2.26 14.90
N ILE A 122 46.33 2.16 14.59
CA ILE A 122 46.86 1.29 13.53
C ILE A 122 47.51 0.10 14.24
N ASP A 123 46.83 -1.05 14.18
CA ASP A 123 47.30 -2.29 14.79
C ASP A 123 48.35 -3.02 13.95
N ARG A 124 48.28 -2.85 12.63
CA ARG A 124 49.19 -3.53 11.72
C ARG A 124 49.49 -2.68 10.50
N VAL A 125 50.77 -2.63 10.15
CA VAL A 125 51.29 -2.05 8.92
C VAL A 125 51.91 -3.18 8.11
N ASP A 126 51.31 -3.50 6.97
CA ASP A 126 51.68 -4.68 6.17
C ASP A 126 53.01 -4.50 5.43
N ALA A 127 53.32 -3.28 5.02
CA ALA A 127 54.57 -2.91 4.37
C ALA A 127 55.03 -1.51 4.79
N LYS A 128 56.34 -1.27 4.76
CA LYS A 128 56.93 0.04 5.05
C LYS A 128 56.35 1.09 4.10
N THR A 129 55.78 2.17 4.64
CA THR A 129 55.09 3.20 3.87
C THR A 129 55.13 4.55 4.56
N PHE A 130 54.85 5.63 3.84
CA PHE A 130 54.65 6.95 4.45
C PHE A 130 53.16 7.17 4.71
N LEU A 131 52.83 7.66 5.91
CA LEU A 131 51.47 8.06 6.25
C LEU A 131 51.15 9.36 5.50
N ASN A 132 50.24 9.27 4.53
CA ASN A 132 49.59 10.41 3.92
C ASN A 132 48.09 10.34 4.25
N MET A 133 47.66 11.22 5.15
CA MET A 133 46.33 11.19 5.75
C MET A 133 45.76 12.60 5.84
N GLU A 134 44.49 12.73 5.47
CA GLU A 134 43.67 13.91 5.77
C GLU A 134 42.51 13.49 6.66
N TYR A 135 42.11 14.34 7.59
CA TYR A 135 40.91 14.10 8.38
C TYR A 135 40.02 15.33 8.44
N ARG A 136 38.71 15.11 8.58
CA ARG A 136 37.72 16.17 8.79
C ARG A 136 36.48 15.65 9.51
N TYR A 137 35.81 16.57 10.20
CA TYR A 137 34.47 16.34 10.71
C TYR A 137 33.43 16.75 9.66
N VAL A 138 32.51 15.84 9.31
CA VAL A 138 31.42 16.10 8.37
C VAL A 138 30.08 15.72 9.02
N PRO A 139 29.02 16.53 8.89
CA PRO A 139 27.69 16.15 9.37
C PRO A 139 27.25 14.78 8.80
N ARG A 140 26.64 13.93 9.63
CA ARG A 140 26.26 12.56 9.25
C ARG A 140 25.38 12.53 8.01
N TRP A 141 24.35 13.38 7.98
CA TRP A 141 23.43 13.48 6.85
C TRP A 141 24.13 13.83 5.54
N ARG A 142 25.10 14.75 5.59
CA ARG A 142 25.82 15.24 4.42
C ARG A 142 26.70 14.14 3.83
N TYR A 143 27.46 13.46 4.69
CA TYR A 143 28.29 12.34 4.25
C TYR A 143 27.45 11.22 3.62
N GLN A 144 26.33 10.84 4.25
CA GLN A 144 25.47 9.78 3.73
C GLN A 144 24.78 10.15 2.41
N PHE A 145 24.43 11.42 2.23
CA PHE A 145 23.85 11.92 0.99
C PHE A 145 24.90 12.01 -0.13
N GLU A 146 26.00 12.73 0.09
CA GLU A 146 27.02 13.00 -0.94
C GLU A 146 27.66 11.71 -1.47
N THR A 147 27.87 10.71 -0.60
CA THR A 147 28.40 9.40 -1.01
C THR A 147 27.46 8.60 -1.91
N LYS A 148 26.15 8.87 -1.86
CA LYS A 148 25.13 8.20 -2.68
C LYS A 148 24.64 9.06 -3.85
N TYR A 149 24.88 10.38 -3.83
CA TYR A 149 24.29 11.33 -4.78
C TYR A 149 24.47 10.96 -6.25
N ALA A 150 25.69 10.62 -6.67
CA ALA A 150 25.97 10.21 -8.06
C ALA A 150 25.20 8.93 -8.45
N SER A 151 25.02 8.01 -7.51
CA SER A 151 24.21 6.79 -7.72
C SER A 151 22.73 7.13 -7.85
N PHE A 152 22.21 8.09 -7.08
CA PHE A 152 20.83 8.56 -7.19
C PHE A 152 20.57 9.18 -8.56
N GLN A 153 21.46 10.07 -9.03
CA GLN A 153 21.39 10.66 -10.37
C GLN A 153 21.39 9.58 -11.46
N THR A 154 22.26 8.56 -11.32
CA THR A 154 22.33 7.45 -12.28
C THR A 154 21.06 6.60 -12.28
N ILE A 155 20.52 6.26 -11.10
CA ILE A 155 19.28 5.49 -10.97
C ILE A 155 18.11 6.27 -11.57
N LEU A 156 17.99 7.56 -11.24
CA LEU A 156 16.95 8.43 -11.77
C LEU A 156 17.04 8.51 -13.30
N ALA A 157 18.21 8.86 -13.86
CA ALA A 157 18.39 9.00 -15.31
C ALA A 157 18.06 7.72 -16.09
N LYS A 158 18.46 6.55 -15.59
CA LYS A 158 18.19 5.25 -16.24
C LYS A 158 16.72 4.82 -16.18
N ASN A 159 15.95 5.37 -15.24
CA ASN A 159 14.57 4.97 -15.00
C ASN A 159 13.56 6.08 -15.32
N LYS A 160 13.98 7.17 -15.99
CA LYS A 160 13.04 8.11 -16.61
C LYS A 160 12.29 7.42 -17.75
N ALA A 161 10.99 7.66 -17.83
CA ALA A 161 10.16 7.30 -18.95
C ALA A 161 10.27 8.37 -20.04
N ASP A 162 10.13 7.95 -21.29
CA ASP A 162 10.20 8.87 -22.42
C ASP A 162 8.92 9.72 -22.48
N ARG A 163 9.05 10.99 -22.14
CA ARG A 163 7.93 11.95 -22.13
C ARG A 163 7.39 12.23 -23.54
N GLN A 164 8.24 12.12 -24.57
CA GLN A 164 7.84 12.37 -25.95
C GLN A 164 6.84 11.32 -26.44
N ARG A 165 6.89 10.09 -25.92
CA ARG A 165 5.92 9.05 -26.28
C ARG A 165 4.51 9.40 -25.85
N LEU A 166 4.32 9.76 -24.57
CA LEU A 166 3.02 10.20 -24.08
C LEU A 166 2.57 11.49 -24.78
N GLN A 167 3.46 12.49 -24.84
CA GLN A 167 3.15 13.78 -25.45
C GLN A 167 2.88 13.68 -26.95
N GLY A 168 3.41 12.67 -27.63
CA GLY A 168 3.21 12.41 -29.06
C GLY A 168 1.95 11.63 -29.39
N LEU A 169 1.21 11.09 -28.40
CA LEU A 169 -0.01 10.33 -28.67
C LEU A 169 -1.03 11.16 -29.47
N GLY A 170 -1.57 10.57 -30.54
CA GLY A 170 -2.53 11.24 -31.43
C GLY A 170 -1.91 12.28 -32.36
N THR A 171 -0.58 12.41 -32.38
CA THR A 171 0.14 13.30 -33.31
C THR A 171 1.28 12.57 -34.01
N THR A 172 2.39 12.31 -33.31
CA THR A 172 3.58 11.62 -33.82
C THR A 172 3.61 10.14 -33.48
N VAL A 173 2.82 9.71 -32.49
CA VAL A 173 2.68 8.31 -32.06
C VAL A 173 1.24 7.85 -32.28
N SER A 174 1.07 6.84 -33.13
CA SER A 174 -0.24 6.19 -33.35
C SER A 174 -0.52 5.16 -32.25
N ILE A 175 -1.76 5.12 -31.73
CA ILE A 175 -2.21 4.05 -30.81
C ILE A 175 -1.94 2.66 -31.41
N SER A 176 -2.15 2.50 -32.71
CA SER A 176 -2.07 1.19 -33.37
C SER A 176 -0.66 0.58 -33.36
N THR A 177 0.37 1.40 -33.17
CA THR A 177 1.77 0.97 -33.18
C THR A 177 2.33 0.71 -31.78
N ILE A 178 1.54 0.94 -30.72
CA ILE A 178 2.00 0.80 -29.33
C ILE A 178 1.90 -0.66 -28.89
N ASP A 179 3.01 -1.21 -28.40
CA ASP A 179 3.02 -2.43 -27.62
C ASP A 179 2.64 -2.13 -26.16
N PHE A 180 1.34 -2.07 -25.86
CA PHE A 180 0.87 -1.73 -24.50
C PHE A 180 1.43 -2.67 -23.43
N ALA A 181 1.56 -3.97 -23.73
CA ALA A 181 2.06 -4.94 -22.76
C ALA A 181 3.54 -4.68 -22.43
N GLY A 182 4.35 -4.45 -23.47
CA GLY A 182 5.76 -4.08 -23.33
C GLY A 182 5.94 -2.75 -22.59
N GLU A 183 5.24 -1.70 -23.02
CA GLU A 183 5.35 -0.36 -22.41
C GLU A 183 4.93 -0.35 -20.94
N LEU A 184 3.80 -0.98 -20.60
CA LEU A 184 3.32 -1.06 -19.21
C LEU A 184 4.29 -1.84 -18.31
N SER A 185 4.82 -2.95 -18.81
CA SER A 185 5.82 -3.75 -18.07
C SER A 185 7.12 -2.97 -17.84
N GLU A 186 7.60 -2.23 -18.85
CA GLU A 186 8.78 -1.37 -18.69
C GLU A 186 8.53 -0.24 -17.68
N LEU A 187 7.37 0.43 -17.77
CA LEU A 187 6.95 1.46 -16.83
C LEU A 187 6.90 0.94 -15.40
N ASP A 188 6.30 -0.22 -15.17
CA ASP A 188 6.20 -0.81 -13.83
C ASP A 188 7.59 -1.12 -13.25
N ARG A 189 8.49 -1.69 -14.04
CA ARG A 189 9.88 -1.93 -13.63
C ARG A 189 10.61 -0.64 -13.25
N LYS A 190 10.45 0.42 -14.05
CA LYS A 190 11.05 1.75 -13.80
C LYS A 190 10.46 2.39 -12.55
N THR A 191 9.13 2.38 -12.42
CA THR A 191 8.39 2.93 -11.27
C THR A 191 8.84 2.27 -9.97
N GLU A 192 8.91 0.93 -9.93
CA GLU A 192 9.33 0.21 -8.72
C GLU A 192 10.79 0.53 -8.33
N THR A 193 11.65 0.76 -9.30
CA THR A 193 13.03 1.20 -9.03
C THR A 193 13.06 2.62 -8.46
N LEU A 194 12.24 3.53 -9.00
CA LEU A 194 12.14 4.90 -8.51
C LEU A 194 11.48 5.00 -7.13
N LYS A 195 10.50 4.15 -6.80
CA LYS A 195 9.93 4.07 -5.44
C LYS A 195 10.99 3.65 -4.41
N LYS A 196 11.86 2.70 -4.74
CA LYS A 196 12.99 2.32 -3.88
C LYS A 196 13.96 3.49 -3.69
N LEU A 197 14.26 4.23 -4.75
CA LEU A 197 15.06 5.46 -4.65
C LEU A 197 14.38 6.51 -3.78
N GLN A 198 13.08 6.75 -3.96
CA GLN A 198 12.28 7.68 -3.17
C GLN A 198 12.34 7.32 -1.68
N ALA A 199 12.19 6.05 -1.33
CA ALA A 199 12.30 5.57 0.06
C ALA A 199 13.67 5.89 0.66
N ILE A 200 14.77 5.67 -0.07
CA ILE A 200 16.14 5.98 0.39
C ILE A 200 16.34 7.50 0.54
N VAL A 201 15.79 8.30 -0.38
CA VAL A 201 15.83 9.77 -0.30
C VAL A 201 15.05 10.25 0.93
N LEU A 202 13.87 9.70 1.22
CA LEU A 202 13.10 10.04 2.42
C LEU A 202 13.78 9.58 3.72
N GLU A 203 14.43 8.43 3.74
CA GLU A 203 15.26 7.97 4.87
C GLU A 203 16.43 8.94 5.14
N THR A 204 17.02 9.49 4.08
CA THR A 204 18.08 10.51 4.22
C THR A 204 17.54 11.78 4.87
N GLU A 205 16.27 12.13 4.65
CA GLU A 205 15.61 13.27 5.29
C GLU A 205 15.45 13.09 6.81
N SER A 206 15.27 11.86 7.29
CA SER A 206 14.99 11.62 8.72
C SER A 206 16.17 11.90 9.64
N ILE A 207 17.37 12.00 9.08
CA ILE A 207 18.61 12.33 9.82
C ILE A 207 19.02 13.80 9.65
N PHE A 208 18.19 14.63 9.01
CA PHE A 208 18.49 16.04 8.82
C PHE A 208 18.33 16.82 10.13
N PRO A 209 19.33 17.61 10.54
CA PRO A 209 19.18 18.49 11.69
C PRO A 209 18.16 19.58 11.37
N GLY A 210 17.41 20.06 12.36
CA GLY A 210 16.37 21.08 12.15
C GLY A 210 16.88 22.33 11.44
N ALA A 211 18.12 22.74 11.70
CA ALA A 211 18.75 23.92 11.12
C ALA A 211 19.06 23.83 9.61
N ILE A 212 19.08 22.62 9.01
CA ILE A 212 19.33 22.50 7.56
C ILE A 212 18.08 22.80 6.73
N LYS A 213 16.89 22.69 7.33
CA LYS A 213 15.63 22.90 6.63
C LYS A 213 15.52 24.36 6.19
N GLY A 214 15.44 24.59 4.87
CA GLY A 214 15.41 25.93 4.29
C GLY A 214 16.77 26.64 4.23
N SER A 215 17.88 25.91 4.42
CA SER A 215 19.23 26.46 4.25
C SER A 215 19.64 26.54 2.77
N ASP A 216 20.64 27.37 2.48
CA ASP A 216 21.30 27.47 1.16
C ASP A 216 22.48 26.50 1.01
N ASP A 217 22.60 25.49 1.88
CA ASP A 217 23.66 24.49 1.75
C ASP A 217 23.51 23.72 0.44
N ARG A 218 24.60 23.62 -0.33
CA ARG A 218 24.59 23.02 -1.66
C ARG A 218 24.10 21.57 -1.66
N ALA A 219 24.52 20.75 -0.69
CA ALA A 219 24.12 19.36 -0.61
C ALA A 219 22.64 19.22 -0.26
N TYR A 220 22.11 20.13 0.56
CA TYR A 220 20.68 20.19 0.84
C TYR A 220 19.86 20.61 -0.40
N LEU A 221 20.33 21.59 -1.16
CA LEU A 221 19.69 21.98 -2.43
C LEU A 221 19.71 20.84 -3.46
N ASP A 222 20.84 20.11 -3.56
CA ASP A 222 20.97 18.95 -4.44
C ASP A 222 20.03 17.80 -4.01
N TYR A 223 19.83 17.61 -2.70
CA TYR A 223 18.85 16.68 -2.14
C TYR A 223 17.42 17.07 -2.56
N LEU A 224 17.05 18.35 -2.40
CA LEU A 224 15.74 18.85 -2.81
C LEU A 224 15.50 18.66 -4.31
N GLY A 225 16.54 18.85 -5.13
CA GLY A 225 16.51 18.58 -6.57
C GLY A 225 16.16 17.13 -6.88
N ILE A 226 16.90 16.17 -6.30
CA ILE A 226 16.63 14.74 -6.50
C ILE A 226 15.24 14.34 -6.01
N LYS A 227 14.84 14.79 -4.82
CA LYS A 227 13.50 14.52 -4.28
C LYS A 227 12.41 14.99 -5.25
N ARG A 228 12.51 16.24 -5.71
CA ARG A 228 11.55 16.82 -6.66
C ARG A 228 11.53 16.07 -7.99
N GLU A 229 12.68 15.74 -8.56
CA GLU A 229 12.73 15.02 -9.83
C GLU A 229 12.20 13.59 -9.73
N VAL A 230 12.45 12.88 -8.61
CA VAL A 230 11.89 11.55 -8.36
C VAL A 230 10.37 11.63 -8.22
N ASP A 231 9.85 12.60 -7.47
CA ASP A 231 8.42 12.78 -7.27
C ASP A 231 7.70 13.17 -8.57
N ASP A 232 8.30 14.07 -9.36
CA ASP A 232 7.78 14.47 -10.68
C ASP A 232 7.78 13.29 -11.66
N GLU A 233 8.87 12.52 -11.70
CA GLU A 233 8.96 11.36 -12.59
C GLU A 233 7.99 10.24 -12.19
N LEU A 234 7.84 9.96 -10.89
CA LEU A 234 6.85 8.98 -10.41
C LEU A 234 5.43 9.39 -10.77
N ARG A 235 5.09 10.68 -10.65
CA ARG A 235 3.80 11.22 -11.08
C ARG A 235 3.60 11.07 -12.58
N PHE A 236 4.60 11.44 -13.36
CA PHE A 236 4.57 11.29 -14.82
C PHE A 236 4.35 9.83 -15.23
N GLN A 237 5.07 8.88 -14.62
CA GLN A 237 4.91 7.45 -14.93
C GLN A 237 3.53 6.91 -14.56
N ASP A 238 2.94 7.40 -13.46
CA ASP A 238 1.58 7.02 -13.09
C ASP A 238 0.55 7.57 -14.08
N ASP A 239 0.64 8.86 -14.42
CA ASP A 239 -0.23 9.49 -15.42
C ASP A 239 -0.09 8.76 -16.78
N TYR A 240 1.14 8.43 -17.19
CA TYR A 240 1.41 7.68 -18.43
C TYR A 240 0.80 6.27 -18.40
N ARG A 241 0.96 5.54 -17.29
CA ARG A 241 0.35 4.22 -17.09
C ARG A 241 -1.17 4.30 -17.22
N ILE A 242 -1.82 5.27 -16.60
CA ILE A 242 -3.28 5.45 -16.65
C ILE A 242 -3.75 5.67 -18.11
N ALA A 243 -3.05 6.53 -18.86
CA ALA A 243 -3.36 6.78 -20.26
C ALA A 243 -3.19 5.51 -21.13
N LEU A 244 -2.07 4.79 -20.97
CA LEU A 244 -1.81 3.56 -21.70
C LEU A 244 -2.86 2.48 -21.41
N LYS A 245 -3.27 2.32 -20.14
CA LYS A 245 -4.31 1.35 -19.77
C LYS A 245 -5.66 1.69 -20.39
N ALA A 246 -6.08 2.96 -20.35
CA ALA A 246 -7.32 3.39 -20.97
C ALA A 246 -7.32 3.05 -22.47
N LEU A 247 -6.23 3.37 -23.18
CA LEU A 247 -6.06 3.05 -24.59
C LEU A 247 -6.01 1.53 -24.84
N GLN A 248 -5.30 0.77 -24.01
CA GLN A 248 -5.24 -0.68 -24.11
C GLN A 248 -6.63 -1.30 -23.99
N ILE A 249 -7.42 -0.91 -22.99
CA ILE A 249 -8.79 -1.41 -22.80
C ILE A 249 -9.66 -1.11 -24.03
N THR A 250 -9.55 0.09 -24.59
CA THR A 250 -10.30 0.46 -25.81
C THR A 250 -9.87 -0.35 -27.03
N ARG A 251 -8.58 -0.70 -27.15
CA ARG A 251 -8.05 -1.52 -28.26
C ARG A 251 -8.40 -2.99 -28.10
N ASP A 252 -7.99 -3.59 -26.99
CA ASP A 252 -8.13 -5.03 -26.73
C ASP A 252 -9.61 -5.40 -26.61
N GLY A 253 -10.42 -4.50 -26.06
CA GLY A 253 -11.86 -4.67 -26.02
C GLY A 253 -12.54 -4.71 -27.39
N ARG A 254 -11.90 -4.34 -28.52
CA ARG A 254 -12.55 -4.39 -29.86
C ARG A 254 -12.99 -5.81 -30.22
N LEU A 255 -12.30 -6.79 -29.66
CA LEU A 255 -12.62 -8.22 -29.82
C LEU A 255 -13.44 -8.76 -28.64
N ASP A 256 -13.61 -7.96 -27.57
CA ASP A 256 -14.24 -8.34 -26.32
C ASP A 256 -14.96 -7.14 -25.66
N ASN A 257 -16.24 -6.97 -25.97
CA ASN A 257 -17.08 -5.92 -25.39
C ASN A 257 -17.24 -6.06 -23.87
N GLU A 258 -17.17 -7.29 -23.36
CA GLU A 258 -17.26 -7.53 -21.92
C GLU A 258 -16.04 -6.98 -21.19
N LEU A 259 -14.85 -7.16 -21.76
CA LEU A 259 -13.61 -6.58 -21.23
C LEU A 259 -13.70 -5.04 -21.18
N PHE A 260 -14.21 -4.41 -22.24
CA PHE A 260 -14.40 -2.95 -22.27
C PHE A 260 -15.35 -2.48 -21.15
N ILE A 261 -16.52 -3.12 -21.05
CA ILE A 261 -17.57 -2.75 -20.09
C ILE A 261 -17.12 -2.97 -18.63
N ARG A 262 -16.44 -4.09 -18.36
CA ARG A 262 -15.95 -4.40 -17.02
C ARG A 262 -14.89 -3.40 -16.53
N ASN A 263 -14.17 -2.78 -17.46
CA ASN A 263 -13.09 -1.86 -17.18
C ASN A 263 -13.44 -0.37 -17.39
N LEU A 264 -14.74 -0.02 -17.54
CA LEU A 264 -15.16 1.39 -17.57
C LEU A 264 -14.64 2.20 -16.36
N PRO A 265 -14.57 1.67 -15.12
CA PRO A 265 -13.97 2.41 -14.01
C PRO A 265 -12.49 2.76 -14.23
N GLU A 266 -11.68 1.86 -14.80
CA GLU A 266 -10.26 2.15 -15.07
C GLU A 266 -10.12 3.22 -16.17
N ILE A 267 -11.00 3.22 -17.18
CA ILE A 267 -11.06 4.30 -18.18
C ILE A 267 -11.44 5.63 -17.51
N MET A 268 -12.40 5.63 -16.58
CA MET A 268 -12.82 6.84 -15.86
C MET A 268 -11.67 7.50 -15.08
N ARG A 269 -10.72 6.73 -14.56
CA ARG A 269 -9.54 7.28 -13.83
C ARG A 269 -8.68 8.19 -14.70
N PHE A 270 -8.65 7.97 -16.02
CA PHE A 270 -8.00 8.88 -16.95
C PHE A 270 -8.72 10.24 -16.96
N PHE A 271 -10.04 10.24 -17.11
CA PHE A 271 -10.84 11.46 -17.17
C PHE A 271 -10.94 12.20 -15.83
N GLU A 272 -10.82 11.51 -14.70
CA GLU A 272 -10.70 12.14 -13.38
C GLU A 272 -9.43 13.00 -13.25
N ASN A 273 -8.38 12.65 -14.00
CA ASN A 273 -7.10 13.34 -14.00
C ASN A 273 -6.84 14.12 -15.31
N GLU A 274 -7.88 14.41 -16.08
CA GLU A 274 -7.73 14.93 -17.45
C GLU A 274 -6.83 16.18 -17.55
N ASN A 275 -6.87 17.07 -16.56
CA ASN A 275 -6.08 18.31 -16.52
C ASN A 275 -4.56 18.09 -16.43
N ARG A 276 -4.10 16.85 -16.17
CA ARG A 276 -2.67 16.49 -16.15
C ARG A 276 -2.12 16.15 -17.54
N TYR A 277 -3.00 15.97 -18.52
CA TYR A 277 -2.64 15.50 -19.85
C TYR A 277 -2.62 16.62 -20.89
N PRO A 278 -1.71 16.58 -21.86
CA PRO A 278 -1.78 17.42 -23.05
C PRO A 278 -3.10 17.21 -23.81
N GLU A 279 -3.58 18.28 -24.47
CA GLU A 279 -4.84 18.28 -25.22
C GLU A 279 -4.94 17.15 -26.26
N ASN A 280 -3.85 16.86 -26.97
CA ASN A 280 -3.81 15.79 -27.95
C ASN A 280 -4.02 14.41 -27.32
N VAL A 281 -3.45 14.15 -26.15
CA VAL A 281 -3.64 12.89 -25.42
C VAL A 281 -5.09 12.75 -24.98
N ARG A 282 -5.68 13.82 -24.44
CA ARG A 282 -7.08 13.82 -24.02
C ARG A 282 -8.02 13.51 -25.19
N ARG A 283 -7.81 14.16 -26.33
CA ARG A 283 -8.60 13.94 -27.54
C ARG A 283 -8.47 12.52 -28.06
N GLU A 284 -7.25 12.01 -28.15
CA GLU A 284 -6.97 10.66 -28.63
C GLU A 284 -7.66 9.59 -27.76
N VAL A 285 -7.60 9.72 -26.44
CA VAL A 285 -8.30 8.81 -25.52
C VAL A 285 -9.82 9.00 -25.62
N ALA A 286 -10.30 10.25 -25.69
CA ALA A 286 -11.72 10.54 -25.81
C ALA A 286 -12.32 9.93 -27.09
N ASP A 287 -11.65 10.08 -28.22
CA ASP A 287 -12.07 9.53 -29.51
C ASP A 287 -12.05 7.99 -29.48
N ALA A 288 -10.99 7.39 -28.92
CA ALA A 288 -10.90 5.94 -28.76
C ALA A 288 -12.03 5.36 -27.91
N VAL A 289 -12.39 6.03 -26.82
CA VAL A 289 -13.50 5.63 -25.93
C VAL A 289 -14.85 5.87 -26.60
N ALA A 290 -15.08 7.06 -27.18
CA ALA A 290 -16.33 7.44 -27.82
C ALA A 290 -16.77 6.44 -28.89
N ASN A 291 -15.83 6.01 -29.72
CA ASN A 291 -16.06 5.01 -30.78
C ASN A 291 -16.57 3.66 -30.25
N ARG A 292 -16.34 3.35 -28.97
CA ARG A 292 -16.75 2.09 -28.33
C ARG A 292 -18.03 2.22 -27.50
N LEU A 293 -18.40 3.43 -27.06
CA LEU A 293 -19.56 3.64 -26.19
C LEU A 293 -20.89 3.16 -26.84
N SER A 294 -21.00 3.25 -28.16
CA SER A 294 -22.16 2.77 -28.92
C SER A 294 -22.32 1.24 -28.91
N GLU A 295 -21.28 0.49 -28.55
CA GLU A 295 -21.30 -0.98 -28.51
C GLU A 295 -21.85 -1.55 -27.20
N ILE A 296 -21.92 -0.72 -26.15
CA ILE A 296 -22.36 -1.14 -24.81
C ILE A 296 -23.80 -1.67 -24.86
N VAL A 297 -24.72 -0.90 -25.45
CA VAL A 297 -26.15 -1.28 -25.49
C VAL A 297 -26.39 -2.52 -26.35
N PRO A 298 -25.86 -2.63 -27.59
CA PRO A 298 -25.94 -3.87 -28.37
C PRO A 298 -25.47 -5.12 -27.60
N TYR A 299 -24.36 -5.01 -26.87
CA TYR A 299 -23.86 -6.12 -26.04
C TYR A 299 -24.92 -6.52 -25.00
N TYR A 300 -25.41 -5.58 -24.19
CA TYR A 300 -26.37 -5.89 -23.13
C TYR A 300 -27.73 -6.34 -23.67
N GLU A 301 -28.22 -5.76 -24.77
CA GLU A 301 -29.45 -6.22 -25.41
C GLU A 301 -29.35 -7.70 -25.81
N SER A 302 -28.20 -8.13 -26.34
CA SER A 302 -27.97 -9.54 -26.69
C SER A 302 -27.96 -10.47 -25.47
N GLN A 303 -27.39 -10.02 -24.35
CA GLN A 303 -27.36 -10.76 -23.09
C GLN A 303 -28.78 -10.90 -22.51
N VAL A 304 -29.52 -9.80 -22.43
CA VAL A 304 -30.87 -9.76 -21.90
C VAL A 304 -31.85 -10.57 -22.78
N GLN A 305 -31.69 -10.56 -24.10
CA GLN A 305 -32.52 -11.36 -25.00
C GLN A 305 -32.38 -12.88 -24.76
N ARG A 306 -31.17 -13.33 -24.38
CA ARG A 306 -30.87 -14.73 -24.07
C ARG A 306 -31.17 -15.10 -22.62
N LYS A 307 -31.24 -14.10 -21.74
CA LYS A 307 -31.54 -14.28 -20.32
C LYS A 307 -32.89 -14.98 -20.14
N ARG A 308 -32.94 -15.93 -19.21
CA ARG A 308 -34.17 -16.67 -18.87
C ARG A 308 -34.52 -16.57 -17.40
N ASP A 309 -33.55 -16.30 -16.54
CA ASP A 309 -33.72 -16.15 -15.10
C ASP A 309 -34.17 -14.73 -14.72
N LEU A 310 -34.78 -14.60 -13.54
CA LEU A 310 -35.29 -13.34 -13.00
C LEU A 310 -34.31 -12.69 -12.02
N SER A 311 -33.00 -12.74 -12.30
CA SER A 311 -32.05 -11.90 -11.57
C SER A 311 -31.97 -10.50 -12.19
N LYS A 312 -31.49 -9.54 -11.38
CA LYS A 312 -31.28 -8.16 -11.80
C LYS A 312 -30.37 -8.08 -13.02
N ILE A 313 -30.64 -7.09 -13.87
CA ILE A 313 -29.76 -6.74 -14.98
C ILE A 313 -28.73 -5.74 -14.45
N ASP A 314 -27.47 -6.16 -14.42
CA ASP A 314 -26.34 -5.32 -13.99
C ASP A 314 -25.80 -4.50 -15.17
N PHE A 315 -26.49 -3.41 -15.47
CA PHE A 315 -26.13 -2.49 -16.54
C PHE A 315 -25.46 -1.24 -15.93
N PRO A 316 -24.19 -0.92 -16.27
CA PRO A 316 -23.46 0.20 -15.69
C PRO A 316 -23.85 1.54 -16.32
N ALA A 317 -25.15 1.88 -16.28
CA ALA A 317 -25.72 3.06 -16.93
C ALA A 317 -25.02 4.36 -16.51
N ASN A 318 -24.75 4.54 -15.21
CA ASN A 318 -24.11 5.74 -14.69
C ASN A 318 -22.66 5.88 -15.15
N ALA A 319 -21.89 4.79 -15.14
CA ALA A 319 -20.50 4.82 -15.61
C ALA A 319 -20.43 5.11 -17.11
N ALA A 320 -21.28 4.47 -17.91
CA ALA A 320 -21.37 4.73 -19.34
C ALA A 320 -21.81 6.18 -19.63
N LYS A 321 -22.82 6.70 -18.91
CA LYS A 321 -23.28 8.09 -19.04
C LYS A 321 -22.16 9.09 -18.73
N ASN A 322 -21.42 8.88 -17.64
CA ASN A 322 -20.30 9.73 -17.28
C ASN A 322 -19.22 9.75 -18.38
N LEU A 323 -18.96 8.60 -19.03
CA LEU A 323 -18.03 8.55 -20.16
C LEU A 323 -18.57 9.27 -21.41
N TYR A 324 -19.87 9.19 -21.71
CA TYR A 324 -20.48 10.01 -22.76
C TYR A 324 -20.21 11.50 -22.49
N ASP A 325 -20.50 11.98 -21.28
CA ASP A 325 -20.29 13.38 -20.89
C ASP A 325 -18.81 13.78 -21.00
N ARG A 326 -17.87 12.94 -20.54
CA ARG A 326 -16.42 13.20 -20.60
C ARG A 326 -15.83 13.16 -22.00
N THR A 327 -16.43 12.39 -22.90
CA THR A 327 -16.04 12.34 -24.32
C THR A 327 -16.77 13.36 -25.18
N ASN A 328 -17.56 14.26 -24.56
CA ASN A 328 -18.40 15.25 -25.23
C ASN A 328 -19.35 14.62 -26.27
N GLN A 329 -19.80 13.39 -25.99
CA GLN A 329 -20.77 12.66 -26.76
C GLN A 329 -22.12 12.69 -26.05
N ARG A 330 -23.22 12.62 -26.80
CA ARG A 330 -24.55 12.45 -26.21
C ARG A 330 -24.96 10.98 -26.30
N PRO A 331 -25.47 10.37 -25.21
CA PRO A 331 -26.07 9.06 -25.31
C PRO A 331 -27.19 9.09 -26.36
N ASP A 332 -27.24 8.07 -27.22
CA ASP A 332 -28.28 7.97 -28.22
C ASP A 332 -29.64 7.57 -27.59
N GLN A 333 -30.70 7.62 -28.41
CA GLN A 333 -32.03 7.22 -27.96
C GLN A 333 -32.05 5.75 -27.51
N ARG A 334 -31.26 4.89 -28.17
CA ARG A 334 -31.17 3.46 -27.84
C ARG A 334 -30.64 3.23 -26.44
N PHE A 335 -29.63 3.98 -26.01
CA PHE A 335 -29.11 3.97 -24.64
C PHE A 335 -30.20 4.38 -23.65
N SER A 336 -30.87 5.50 -23.89
CA SER A 336 -31.93 6.01 -23.01
C SER A 336 -33.10 5.04 -22.88
N ASP A 337 -33.49 4.39 -23.98
CA ASP A 337 -34.53 3.35 -23.97
C ASP A 337 -34.11 2.13 -23.16
N PHE A 338 -32.86 1.68 -23.33
CA PHE A 338 -32.34 0.51 -22.63
C PHE A 338 -32.18 0.77 -21.13
N THR A 339 -31.69 1.95 -20.73
CA THR A 339 -31.63 2.34 -19.31
C THR A 339 -33.02 2.30 -18.67
N ARG A 340 -34.02 2.93 -19.30
CA ARG A 340 -35.41 2.92 -18.79
C ARG A 340 -35.97 1.50 -18.66
N PHE A 341 -35.68 0.65 -19.63
CA PHE A 341 -36.07 -0.76 -19.59
C PHE A 341 -35.44 -1.50 -18.41
N VAL A 342 -34.12 -1.35 -18.20
CA VAL A 342 -33.40 -1.98 -17.08
C VAL A 342 -33.93 -1.48 -15.74
N ASP A 343 -34.13 -0.17 -15.59
CA ASP A 343 -34.64 0.44 -14.36
C ASP A 343 -36.06 -0.05 -14.04
N ALA A 344 -36.95 -0.09 -15.04
CA ALA A 344 -38.30 -0.62 -14.88
C ALA A 344 -38.29 -2.10 -14.49
N PHE A 345 -37.51 -2.93 -15.20
CA PHE A 345 -37.39 -4.36 -14.91
C PHE A 345 -36.86 -4.63 -13.50
N ASN A 346 -35.76 -3.98 -13.12
CA ASN A 346 -35.13 -4.19 -11.81
C ASN A 346 -36.04 -3.70 -10.67
N ARG A 347 -36.73 -2.57 -10.85
CA ARG A 347 -37.72 -2.06 -9.89
C ARG A 347 -38.88 -3.04 -9.70
N ASP A 348 -39.47 -3.52 -10.80
CA ASP A 348 -40.61 -4.43 -10.73
C ASP A 348 -40.21 -5.79 -10.13
N LEU A 349 -38.99 -6.26 -10.40
CA LEU A 349 -38.40 -7.43 -9.76
C LEU A 349 -38.24 -7.24 -8.24
N ASP A 350 -37.71 -6.09 -7.80
CA ASP A 350 -37.57 -5.77 -6.37
C ASP A 350 -38.93 -5.74 -5.65
N ASN A 351 -39.95 -5.16 -6.30
CA ASN A 351 -41.32 -5.13 -5.81
C ASN A 351 -41.93 -6.53 -5.70
N LEU A 352 -41.71 -7.39 -6.71
CA LEU A 352 -42.13 -8.79 -6.69
C LEU A 352 -41.47 -9.55 -5.54
N GLN A 353 -40.16 -9.45 -5.38
CA GLN A 353 -39.42 -10.14 -4.31
C GLN A 353 -39.88 -9.68 -2.92
N SER A 354 -40.04 -8.37 -2.74
CA SER A 354 -40.53 -7.79 -1.48
C SER A 354 -41.95 -8.27 -1.14
N SER A 355 -42.82 -8.35 -2.15
CA SER A 355 -44.20 -8.81 -1.98
C SER A 355 -44.27 -10.32 -1.69
N ARG A 356 -43.44 -11.13 -2.37
CA ARG A 356 -43.35 -12.58 -2.12
C ARG A 356 -42.92 -12.86 -0.68
N LYS A 357 -41.90 -12.15 -0.19
CA LYS A 357 -41.46 -12.26 1.20
C LYS A 357 -42.60 -11.99 2.18
N LYS A 358 -43.39 -10.94 1.95
CA LYS A 358 -44.57 -10.64 2.80
C LYS A 358 -45.61 -11.76 2.76
N VAL A 359 -45.88 -12.35 1.59
CA VAL A 359 -46.78 -13.52 1.48
C VAL A 359 -46.25 -14.71 2.30
N ASP A 360 -44.96 -14.99 2.19
CA ASP A 360 -44.34 -16.10 2.92
C ASP A 360 -44.35 -15.85 4.43
N ASP A 361 -44.12 -14.62 4.88
CA ASP A 361 -44.24 -14.21 6.28
C ASP A 361 -45.68 -14.41 6.80
N LEU A 362 -46.70 -14.03 6.02
CA LEU A 362 -48.11 -14.23 6.37
C LEU A 362 -48.47 -15.72 6.44
N ARG A 363 -47.97 -16.54 5.50
CA ARG A 363 -48.14 -18.00 5.55
C ARG A 363 -47.47 -18.62 6.77
N ALA A 364 -46.28 -18.14 7.14
CA ALA A 364 -45.58 -18.61 8.32
C ALA A 364 -46.33 -18.26 9.61
N GLN A 365 -46.93 -17.07 9.67
CA GLN A 365 -47.81 -16.68 10.78
C GLN A 365 -49.05 -17.58 10.87
N LEU A 366 -49.71 -17.89 9.75
CA LEU A 366 -50.84 -18.82 9.72
C LEU A 366 -50.46 -20.19 10.30
N LYS A 367 -49.30 -20.74 9.92
CA LYS A 367 -48.87 -22.06 10.38
C LYS A 367 -48.55 -22.14 11.88
N ARG A 368 -48.26 -21.03 12.54
CA ARG A 368 -47.84 -21.01 13.97
C ARG A 368 -49.02 -21.03 14.94
N GLU A 369 -50.18 -20.56 14.50
CA GLU A 369 -51.34 -20.41 15.38
C GLU A 369 -52.20 -21.68 15.35
N SER A 370 -52.37 -22.33 16.49
CA SER A 370 -53.27 -23.47 16.66
C SER A 370 -54.57 -23.03 17.31
N TRP A 371 -55.71 -23.56 16.84
CA TRP A 371 -57.05 -23.14 17.28
C TRP A 371 -57.28 -21.62 17.25
N PRO A 372 -56.97 -20.94 16.13
CA PRO A 372 -57.12 -19.48 16.02
C PRO A 372 -58.58 -19.03 16.23
N SER A 373 -58.75 -17.77 16.60
CA SER A 373 -60.06 -17.12 16.70
C SER A 373 -60.44 -16.41 15.39
N ALA A 374 -61.73 -16.07 15.23
CA ALA A 374 -62.19 -15.24 14.11
C ALA A 374 -61.41 -13.91 14.03
N SER A 375 -61.10 -13.31 15.18
CA SER A 375 -60.32 -12.04 15.24
C SER A 375 -58.89 -12.19 14.72
N PHE A 376 -58.26 -13.37 14.86
CA PHE A 376 -56.96 -13.64 14.28
C PHE A 376 -57.05 -13.62 12.74
N TYR A 377 -57.99 -14.34 12.15
CA TYR A 377 -58.20 -14.35 10.70
C TYR A 377 -58.59 -12.98 10.15
N SER A 378 -59.40 -12.21 10.89
CA SER A 378 -59.78 -10.84 10.52
C SER A 378 -58.56 -9.92 10.41
N ARG A 379 -57.64 -9.98 11.38
CA ARG A 379 -56.37 -9.21 11.33
C ARG A 379 -55.50 -9.64 10.15
N MET A 380 -55.31 -10.95 9.98
CA MET A 380 -54.52 -11.50 8.86
C MET A 380 -55.09 -11.08 7.50
N ARG A 381 -56.41 -11.09 7.36
CA ARG A 381 -57.11 -10.63 6.15
C ARG A 381 -56.87 -9.14 5.92
N GLY A 382 -56.87 -8.33 6.98
CA GLY A 382 -56.49 -6.93 6.93
C GLY A 382 -55.08 -6.72 6.35
N ASP A 383 -54.11 -7.52 6.78
CA ASP A 383 -52.73 -7.44 6.28
C ASP A 383 -52.61 -7.93 4.82
N VAL A 384 -53.34 -8.99 4.45
CA VAL A 384 -53.42 -9.45 3.05
C VAL A 384 -54.06 -8.40 2.15
N ASN A 385 -55.13 -7.72 2.58
CA ASN A 385 -55.78 -6.67 1.79
C ASN A 385 -54.85 -5.45 1.58
N ARG A 386 -54.07 -5.08 2.61
CA ARG A 386 -53.02 -4.05 2.46
C ARG A 386 -51.96 -4.50 1.46
N LEU A 387 -51.53 -5.75 1.55
CA LEU A 387 -50.58 -6.33 0.59
C LEU A 387 -51.14 -6.29 -0.83
N GLN A 388 -52.39 -6.72 -1.03
CA GLN A 388 -53.08 -6.71 -2.32
C GLN A 388 -53.10 -5.32 -2.95
N SER A 389 -53.36 -4.28 -2.15
CA SER A 389 -53.35 -2.88 -2.60
C SER A 389 -51.95 -2.36 -2.97
N SER A 390 -50.90 -3.04 -2.50
CA SER A 390 -49.50 -2.70 -2.74
C SER A 390 -48.79 -3.63 -3.74
N LEU A 391 -49.53 -4.57 -4.35
CA LEU A 391 -48.95 -5.48 -5.32
C LEU A 391 -48.43 -4.73 -6.55
N PRO A 392 -47.32 -5.18 -7.15
CA PRO A 392 -46.80 -4.56 -8.36
C PRO A 392 -47.83 -4.67 -9.49
N THR A 393 -48.22 -3.53 -10.07
CA THR A 393 -49.01 -3.49 -11.30
C THR A 393 -48.05 -3.63 -12.48
N PHE A 394 -48.17 -4.74 -13.21
CA PHE A 394 -47.32 -4.98 -14.38
C PHE A 394 -47.89 -4.26 -15.60
N SER A 395 -47.11 -3.34 -16.19
CA SER A 395 -47.48 -2.65 -17.43
C SER A 395 -46.47 -2.95 -18.53
N ARG A 396 -46.92 -3.63 -19.60
CA ARG A 396 -46.07 -3.94 -20.76
C ARG A 396 -45.56 -2.68 -21.47
N SER A 397 -46.28 -1.56 -21.40
CA SER A 397 -45.84 -0.30 -22.02
C SER A 397 -44.55 0.25 -21.42
N ASP A 398 -44.28 -0.04 -20.14
CA ASP A 398 -43.12 0.48 -19.42
C ASP A 398 -41.81 -0.10 -19.95
N TYR A 399 -41.88 -1.24 -20.64
CA TYR A 399 -40.76 -1.94 -21.24
C TYR A 399 -40.51 -1.54 -22.71
N GLY A 400 -41.37 -0.69 -23.29
CA GLY A 400 -41.24 -0.19 -24.67
C GLY A 400 -40.98 -1.30 -25.70
N LYS A 401 -39.98 -1.10 -26.55
CA LYS A 401 -39.59 -2.07 -27.60
C LYS A 401 -39.11 -3.43 -27.07
N TYR A 402 -38.75 -3.52 -25.79
CA TYR A 402 -38.26 -4.74 -25.15
C TYR A 402 -39.38 -5.59 -24.54
N THR A 403 -40.65 -5.17 -24.65
CA THR A 403 -41.79 -5.89 -24.05
C THR A 403 -41.90 -7.36 -24.43
N ASN A 404 -41.37 -7.75 -25.60
CA ASN A 404 -41.46 -9.12 -26.11
C ASN A 404 -40.31 -10.02 -25.64
N TYR A 405 -39.39 -9.50 -24.81
CA TYR A 405 -38.31 -10.32 -24.27
C TYR A 405 -38.85 -11.38 -23.30
N SER A 406 -38.25 -12.56 -23.31
CA SER A 406 -38.71 -13.70 -22.50
C SER A 406 -38.72 -13.39 -21.00
N ILE A 407 -37.75 -12.61 -20.53
CA ILE A 407 -37.65 -12.23 -19.12
C ILE A 407 -38.82 -11.34 -18.68
N VAL A 408 -39.32 -10.49 -19.58
CA VAL A 408 -40.47 -9.60 -19.32
C VAL A 408 -41.74 -10.45 -19.19
N SER A 409 -41.95 -11.39 -20.12
CA SER A 409 -43.06 -12.34 -20.05
C SER A 409 -43.00 -13.21 -18.78
N ARG A 410 -41.79 -13.63 -18.37
CA ARG A 410 -41.60 -14.40 -17.14
C ARG A 410 -41.90 -13.58 -15.89
N LEU A 411 -41.44 -12.32 -15.83
CA LEU A 411 -41.72 -11.42 -14.73
C LEU A 411 -43.22 -11.16 -14.59
N GLU A 412 -43.90 -10.91 -15.71
CA GLU A 412 -45.36 -10.76 -15.75
C GLU A 412 -46.08 -11.98 -15.18
N ASN A 413 -45.67 -13.18 -15.59
CA ASN A 413 -46.27 -14.43 -15.11
C ASN A 413 -46.08 -14.62 -13.60
N GLU A 414 -44.90 -14.28 -13.05
CA GLU A 414 -44.68 -14.34 -11.61
C GLU A 414 -45.51 -13.29 -10.85
N VAL A 415 -45.64 -12.07 -11.38
CA VAL A 415 -46.49 -11.02 -10.78
C VAL A 415 -47.95 -11.43 -10.77
N ARG A 416 -48.46 -11.99 -11.87
CA ARG A 416 -49.82 -12.54 -11.95
C ARG A 416 -49.99 -13.71 -11.00
N GLY A 417 -49.03 -14.63 -10.96
CA GLY A 417 -49.04 -15.79 -10.06
C GLY A 417 -49.07 -15.38 -8.58
N LEU A 418 -48.29 -14.36 -8.20
CA LEU A 418 -48.32 -13.81 -6.85
C LEU A 418 -49.67 -13.13 -6.55
N SER A 419 -50.22 -12.38 -7.51
CA SER A 419 -51.53 -11.73 -7.36
C SER A 419 -52.63 -12.76 -7.11
N THR A 420 -52.64 -13.86 -7.88
CA THR A 420 -53.56 -14.97 -7.64
C THR A 420 -53.37 -15.56 -6.24
N GLN A 421 -52.13 -15.82 -5.81
CA GLN A 421 -51.86 -16.35 -4.47
C GLN A 421 -52.35 -15.44 -3.34
N VAL A 422 -52.20 -14.12 -3.49
CA VAL A 422 -52.69 -13.14 -2.51
C VAL A 422 -54.21 -13.10 -2.48
N ASN A 423 -54.86 -13.10 -3.65
CA ASN A 423 -56.32 -13.12 -3.75
C ASN A 423 -56.93 -14.40 -3.18
N ASP A 424 -56.33 -15.56 -3.45
CA ASP A 424 -56.77 -16.85 -2.91
C ASP A 424 -56.58 -16.91 -1.39
N MET A 425 -55.47 -16.37 -0.88
CA MET A 425 -55.26 -16.23 0.56
C MET A 425 -56.30 -15.31 1.20
N ALA A 426 -56.60 -14.16 0.60
CA ALA A 426 -57.62 -13.23 1.11
C ALA A 426 -59.01 -13.89 1.19
N ARG A 427 -59.36 -14.66 0.16
CA ARG A 427 -60.61 -15.44 0.11
C ARG A 427 -60.64 -16.51 1.19
N GLY A 428 -59.57 -17.31 1.29
CA GLY A 428 -59.46 -18.38 2.30
C GLY A 428 -59.54 -17.83 3.72
N LEU A 429 -58.91 -16.69 4.01
CA LEU A 429 -59.00 -16.02 5.31
C LEU A 429 -60.41 -15.51 5.62
N GLY A 430 -61.14 -14.99 4.63
CA GLY A 430 -62.52 -14.58 4.81
C GLY A 430 -63.46 -15.75 5.16
N VAL A 431 -63.26 -16.91 4.54
CA VAL A 431 -64.00 -18.13 4.90
C VAL A 431 -63.59 -18.64 6.29
N ALA A 432 -62.28 -18.70 6.57
CA ALA A 432 -61.75 -19.10 7.87
C ALA A 432 -62.27 -18.22 9.03
N GLU A 433 -62.34 -16.91 8.83
CA GLU A 433 -62.91 -15.94 9.77
C GLU A 433 -64.36 -16.32 10.15
N SER A 434 -65.18 -16.71 9.17
CA SER A 434 -66.59 -17.10 9.41
C SER A 434 -66.74 -18.45 10.13
N LEU A 435 -65.81 -19.40 9.88
CA LEU A 435 -65.87 -20.76 10.43
C LEU A 435 -65.24 -20.88 11.82
N ALA A 436 -64.27 -20.03 12.15
CA ALA A 436 -63.51 -20.12 13.39
C ALA A 436 -64.40 -20.12 14.65
N GLY A 437 -65.48 -19.35 14.64
CA GLY A 437 -66.46 -19.33 15.74
C GLY A 437 -67.16 -20.67 15.92
N GLU A 438 -67.67 -21.26 14.83
CA GLU A 438 -68.35 -22.56 14.85
C GLU A 438 -67.40 -23.69 15.24
N ILE A 439 -66.18 -23.70 14.70
CA ILE A 439 -65.16 -24.71 15.02
C ILE A 439 -64.79 -24.65 16.50
N ASN A 440 -64.56 -23.46 17.06
CA ASN A 440 -64.21 -23.31 18.47
C ASN A 440 -65.39 -23.67 19.40
N MET A 441 -66.64 -23.34 19.05
CA MET A 441 -67.80 -23.82 19.83
C MET A 441 -67.90 -25.35 19.84
N LEU A 442 -67.68 -25.99 18.69
CA LEU A 442 -67.66 -27.46 18.59
C LEU A 442 -66.51 -28.08 19.37
N LYS A 443 -65.37 -27.39 19.47
CA LYS A 443 -64.23 -27.80 20.30
C LYS A 443 -64.60 -27.77 21.78
N ASP A 444 -65.19 -26.66 22.23
CA ASP A 444 -65.60 -26.48 23.62
C ASP A 444 -66.68 -27.49 24.04
N SER A 445 -67.52 -27.93 23.09
CA SER A 445 -68.51 -29.00 23.30
C SER A 445 -67.95 -30.43 23.07
N GLY A 446 -66.66 -30.61 22.79
CA GLY A 446 -66.02 -31.90 22.52
C GLY A 446 -66.45 -32.61 21.23
N ASN A 447 -67.09 -31.92 20.28
CA ASN A 447 -67.64 -32.51 19.06
C ASN A 447 -66.62 -32.54 17.90
N TYR A 448 -65.58 -33.35 18.06
CA TYR A 448 -64.50 -33.49 17.06
C TYR A 448 -64.97 -34.05 15.70
N ARG A 449 -66.01 -34.88 15.67
CA ARG A 449 -66.61 -35.36 14.41
C ARG A 449 -67.25 -34.22 13.61
N GLY A 450 -67.87 -33.27 14.31
CA GLY A 450 -68.41 -32.04 13.72
C GLY A 450 -67.31 -31.19 13.08
N ILE A 451 -66.20 -30.99 13.80
CA ILE A 451 -65.02 -30.25 13.31
C ILE A 451 -64.45 -30.93 12.06
N ILE A 452 -64.20 -32.24 12.09
CA ILE A 452 -63.66 -32.97 10.94
C ILE A 452 -64.58 -32.86 9.72
N ARG A 453 -65.91 -32.89 9.92
CA ARG A 453 -66.88 -32.73 8.82
C ARG A 453 -66.81 -31.33 8.20
N LEU A 454 -66.75 -30.27 9.03
CA LEU A 454 -66.60 -28.90 8.56
C LEU A 454 -65.28 -28.70 7.80
N LEU A 455 -64.17 -29.20 8.35
CA LEU A 455 -62.86 -29.12 7.69
C LEU A 455 -62.83 -29.88 6.35
N LYS A 456 -63.55 -30.99 6.23
CA LYS A 456 -63.69 -31.72 4.95
C LYS A 456 -64.51 -30.95 3.91
N GLN A 457 -65.55 -30.23 4.34
CA GLN A 457 -66.35 -29.39 3.44
C GLN A 457 -65.56 -28.20 2.88
N HIS A 458 -64.54 -27.74 3.60
CA HIS A 458 -63.65 -26.63 3.21
C HIS A 458 -62.21 -27.08 2.96
N SER A 459 -62.04 -28.25 2.34
CA SER A 459 -60.72 -28.88 2.09
C SER A 459 -59.80 -28.08 1.15
N ASP A 460 -60.34 -27.12 0.41
CA ASP A 460 -59.61 -26.17 -0.43
C ASP A 460 -58.78 -25.16 0.37
N ILE A 461 -59.11 -24.95 1.65
CA ILE A 461 -58.40 -24.05 2.56
C ILE A 461 -57.42 -24.86 3.41
N ALA A 462 -56.32 -25.28 2.80
CA ALA A 462 -55.38 -26.23 3.40
C ALA A 462 -54.90 -25.85 4.82
N PHE A 463 -54.69 -24.57 5.10
CA PHE A 463 -54.21 -24.12 6.41
C PHE A 463 -55.22 -24.35 7.54
N LEU A 464 -56.53 -24.40 7.28
CA LEU A 464 -57.53 -24.66 8.32
C LEU A 464 -57.33 -26.05 8.94
N ARG A 465 -57.02 -27.05 8.11
CA ARG A 465 -56.78 -28.42 8.55
C ARG A 465 -55.50 -28.56 9.39
N ASP A 466 -54.50 -27.73 9.13
CA ASP A 466 -53.24 -27.76 9.87
C ASP A 466 -53.38 -27.07 11.25
N GLN A 467 -54.31 -26.13 11.39
CA GLN A 467 -54.50 -25.32 12.60
C GLN A 467 -55.49 -25.92 13.62
N TYR A 468 -56.45 -26.74 13.16
CA TYR A 468 -57.55 -27.33 13.93
C TYR A 468 -57.55 -28.85 13.84
#